data_AF-A0AAV5VTZ9-F1
#
_entry.id   AF-A0AAV5VTZ9-F1
#
_cell.length_a   1.000
_cell.length_b   1.000
_cell.length_c   1.000
_cell.angle_alpha   90.00
_cell.angle_beta   90.00
_cell.angle_gamma   90.00
#
_symmetry.space_group_name_H-M   'P 1'
#
loop_
_entity.id
_entity.type
_entity.pdbx_description
1 polymer ?
#
loop_
_entity_poly.entity_id
_entity_poly.type
_entity_poly.pdbx_seq_one_letter_code
_entity_poly.pdbx_strand_id
1 'polypeptide(L)'
;FFRDLSSLNWTFIDNFTIYVGPINILLNCFIMFILTRREMRTTYNTVFFLMALDQTIVIGTMTIDMYKSMLYECTPFYYSYFMAYYEIISQCLSQVCRAHATWLAVIIALMRLMSIRSHGTSELKAHLVWLSCGSALLFVTIVNTPNYLGKVINSLTYRPVERVREMKRVWSHISHSNCKVFRLSCFLTGTLHNALPCVLLVFLSVTLLNFLRKVLLIIMSTKI
;
A
#
# COMPACT_ATOMS: atom_id res chain seq x y z
N PHE A 1 21.16 7.94 -22.69
CA PHE A 1 20.75 8.97 -21.69
C PHE A 1 19.54 8.55 -20.86
N PHE A 2 18.28 8.59 -21.35
CA PHE A 2 17.10 8.20 -20.52
C PHE A 2 17.12 6.73 -20.07
N ARG A 3 17.67 5.83 -20.89
CA ARG A 3 17.82 4.40 -20.56
C ARG A 3 18.89 4.19 -19.48
N ASP A 4 20.00 4.92 -19.55
CA ASP A 4 21.08 4.88 -18.55
C ASP A 4 20.68 5.56 -17.23
N LEU A 5 19.86 6.62 -17.30
CA LEU A 5 19.27 7.23 -16.11
C LEU A 5 18.28 6.27 -15.43
N SER A 6 17.53 5.50 -16.21
CA SER A 6 16.59 4.50 -15.67
C SER A 6 17.32 3.35 -14.98
N SER A 7 18.41 2.83 -15.55
CA SER A 7 19.18 1.73 -14.95
C SER A 7 19.91 2.15 -13.68
N LEU A 8 20.43 3.39 -13.63
CA LEU A 8 20.98 4.00 -12.41
C LEU A 8 19.92 4.16 -11.32
N ASN A 9 18.68 4.52 -11.71
CA ASN A 9 17.57 4.61 -10.78
C ASN A 9 17.20 3.25 -10.18
N TRP A 10 17.17 2.19 -11.00
CA TRP A 10 16.83 0.84 -10.53
C TRP A 10 17.89 0.30 -9.57
N THR A 11 19.18 0.38 -9.91
CA THR A 11 20.25 -0.08 -9.01
C THR A 11 20.32 0.73 -7.71
N PHE A 12 20.07 2.03 -7.75
CA PHE A 12 19.94 2.83 -6.54
C PHE A 12 18.74 2.42 -5.70
N ILE A 13 17.57 2.22 -6.30
CA ILE A 13 16.34 1.79 -5.62
C ILE A 13 16.50 0.41 -4.99
N ASP A 14 17.15 -0.53 -5.69
CA ASP A 14 17.38 -1.89 -5.22
C ASP A 14 18.27 -1.87 -3.97
N ASN A 15 19.42 -1.19 -4.06
CA ASN A 15 20.33 -1.04 -2.93
C ASN A 15 19.65 -0.31 -1.76
N PHE A 16 18.96 0.79 -2.02
CA PHE A 16 18.27 1.55 -0.99
C PHE A 16 17.20 0.68 -0.28
N THR A 17 16.41 -0.07 -1.04
CA THR A 17 15.32 -0.90 -0.50
C THR A 17 15.86 -2.08 0.29
N ILE A 18 16.96 -2.70 -0.14
CA ILE A 18 17.58 -3.83 0.57
C ILE A 18 18.13 -3.40 1.94
N TYR A 19 18.75 -2.21 2.04
CA TYR A 19 19.31 -1.75 3.30
C TYR A 19 18.29 -1.03 4.19
N VAL A 20 17.45 -0.17 3.63
CA VAL A 20 16.48 0.63 4.38
C VAL A 20 15.18 -0.13 4.66
N GLY A 21 14.81 -1.09 3.81
CA GLY A 21 13.61 -1.91 3.96
C GLY A 21 13.54 -2.63 5.30
N PRO A 22 14.56 -3.44 5.69
CA PRO A 22 14.58 -4.12 6.99
C PRO A 22 14.50 -3.17 8.18
N ILE A 23 15.19 -2.02 8.10
CA ILE A 23 15.14 -0.98 9.15
C ILE A 23 13.71 -0.44 9.29
N ASN A 24 13.05 -0.15 8.17
CA ASN A 24 11.68 0.36 8.17
C ASN A 24 10.67 -0.67 8.69
N ILE A 25 10.85 -1.95 8.36
CA ILE A 25 10.06 -3.06 8.92
C ILE A 25 10.21 -3.10 10.44
N LEU A 26 11.45 -3.05 10.95
CA LEU A 26 11.70 -3.05 12.40
C LEU A 26 11.08 -1.85 13.10
N LEU A 27 11.20 -0.65 12.52
CA LEU A 27 10.59 0.56 13.05
C LEU A 27 9.06 0.47 13.09
N ASN A 28 8.42 -0.01 12.02
CA ASN A 28 6.97 -0.18 12.00
C ASN A 28 6.51 -1.26 12.99
N CYS A 29 7.25 -2.35 13.15
CA CYS A 29 6.99 -3.35 14.18
C CYS A 29 7.06 -2.75 15.59
N PHE A 30 8.07 -1.90 15.85
CA PHE A 30 8.19 -1.20 17.12
C PHE A 30 7.04 -0.21 17.36
N ILE A 31 6.63 0.53 16.34
CA ILE A 31 5.45 1.43 16.40
C ILE A 31 4.19 0.63 16.71
N MET A 32 3.95 -0.48 15.99
CA MET A 32 2.80 -1.35 16.24
C MET A 32 2.78 -1.89 17.67
N PHE A 33 3.94 -2.29 18.19
CA PHE A 33 4.09 -2.74 19.58
C PHE A 33 3.73 -1.63 20.59
N ILE A 34 4.20 -0.41 20.38
CA ILE A 34 3.86 0.75 21.24
C ILE A 34 2.37 1.06 21.19
N LEU A 35 1.78 1.11 19.99
CA LEU A 35 0.36 1.44 19.80
C LEU A 35 -0.59 0.38 20.40
N THR A 36 -0.11 -0.84 20.60
CA THR A 36 -0.87 -1.92 21.25
C THR A 36 -0.93 -1.77 22.77
N ARG A 37 -0.09 -0.93 23.39
CA ARG A 37 -0.11 -0.70 24.85
C ARG A 37 -1.44 -0.09 25.30
N ARG A 38 -1.93 -0.55 26.45
CA ARG A 38 -3.27 -0.20 27.00
C ARG A 38 -3.49 1.31 27.14
N GLU A 39 -2.46 2.05 27.51
CA GLU A 39 -2.51 3.51 27.70
C GLU A 39 -2.63 4.29 26.38
N MET A 40 -2.16 3.72 25.28
CA MET A 40 -2.16 4.33 23.95
C MET A 40 -3.35 3.87 23.11
N ARG A 41 -4.30 3.10 23.66
CA ARG A 41 -5.40 2.51 22.89
C ARG A 41 -6.53 3.52 22.63
N THR A 42 -6.26 4.50 21.77
CA THR A 42 -7.24 5.45 21.26
C THR A 42 -7.74 5.04 19.88
N THR A 43 -8.87 5.62 19.45
CA THR A 43 -9.42 5.38 18.11
C THR A 43 -8.47 5.86 17.01
N TYR A 44 -7.79 6.99 17.21
CA TYR A 44 -6.73 7.48 16.31
C TYR A 44 -5.57 6.49 16.21
N ASN A 45 -5.07 6.00 17.35
CA ASN A 45 -3.94 5.08 17.39
C ASN A 45 -4.27 3.72 16.76
N THR A 46 -5.54 3.32 16.76
CA THR A 46 -6.01 2.14 16.01
C THR A 46 -5.84 2.31 14.50
N VAL A 47 -6.17 3.48 13.96
CA VAL A 47 -5.97 3.76 12.52
C VAL A 47 -4.49 3.83 12.17
N PHE A 48 -3.67 4.46 13.02
CA PHE A 48 -2.21 4.46 12.84
C PHE A 48 -1.59 3.07 12.90
N PHE A 49 -2.10 2.20 13.77
CA PHE A 49 -1.69 0.80 13.83
C PHE A 49 -1.96 0.08 12.50
N LEU A 50 -3.17 0.23 11.94
CA LEU A 50 -3.53 -0.37 10.65
C LEU A 50 -2.65 0.17 9.51
N MET A 51 -2.36 1.48 9.52
CA MET A 51 -1.48 2.09 8.53
C MET A 51 -0.04 1.56 8.63
N ALA A 52 0.49 1.39 9.85
CA ALA A 52 1.81 0.81 10.07
C ALA A 52 1.86 -0.67 9.62
N LEU A 53 0.77 -1.41 9.84
CA LEU A 53 0.62 -2.78 9.36
C LEU A 53 0.65 -2.84 7.82
N ASP A 54 -0.14 -2.01 7.14
CA ASP A 54 -0.15 -1.94 5.67
C ASP A 54 1.24 -1.61 5.10
N GLN A 55 1.93 -0.62 5.69
CA GLN A 55 3.27 -0.23 5.27
C GLN A 55 4.29 -1.37 5.49
N THR A 56 4.20 -2.08 6.62
CA THR A 56 5.06 -3.23 6.92
C THR A 56 4.89 -4.32 5.87
N ILE A 57 3.65 -4.63 5.47
CA ILE A 57 3.37 -5.65 4.44
C ILE A 57 3.93 -5.21 3.09
N VAL A 58 3.72 -3.96 2.68
CA VAL A 58 4.19 -3.43 1.39
C VAL A 58 5.72 -3.42 1.31
N ILE A 59 6.39 -2.92 2.35
CA ILE A 59 7.85 -2.85 2.37
C ILE A 59 8.45 -4.26 2.52
N GLY A 60 7.83 -5.12 3.33
CA GLY A 60 8.25 -6.50 3.51
C GLY A 60 8.23 -7.29 2.21
N THR A 61 7.11 -7.25 1.49
CA THR A 61 6.99 -7.91 0.18
C THR A 61 7.96 -7.34 -0.85
N MET A 62 8.10 -6.00 -0.92
CA MET A 62 9.06 -5.36 -1.82
C MET A 62 10.51 -5.74 -1.51
N THR A 63 10.88 -5.82 -0.22
CA THR A 63 12.24 -6.21 0.19
C THR A 63 12.56 -7.66 -0.21
N ILE A 64 11.58 -8.57 -0.05
CA ILE A 64 11.73 -9.98 -0.46
C ILE A 64 11.89 -10.09 -1.98
N ASP A 65 11.08 -9.36 -2.76
CA ASP A 65 11.17 -9.35 -4.22
C ASP A 65 12.53 -8.82 -4.71
N MET A 66 13.06 -7.77 -4.08
CA MET A 66 14.39 -7.22 -4.42
C MET A 66 15.54 -8.16 -4.02
N TYR A 67 15.46 -8.78 -2.84
CA TYR A 67 16.44 -9.77 -2.40
C TYR A 67 16.46 -11.00 -3.33
N LYS A 68 15.28 -11.43 -3.79
CA LYS A 68 15.15 -12.48 -4.80
C LYS A 68 15.82 -12.08 -6.10
N SER A 69 15.59 -10.86 -6.59
CA SER A 69 16.19 -10.36 -7.83
C SER A 69 17.72 -10.34 -7.75
N MET A 70 18.29 -9.91 -6.61
CA MET A 70 19.73 -9.79 -6.42
C MET A 70 20.45 -11.14 -6.30
N LEU A 71 19.87 -12.11 -5.59
CA LEU A 71 20.57 -13.38 -5.32
C LEU A 71 20.46 -14.42 -6.43
N TYR A 72 19.44 -14.35 -7.29
CA TYR A 72 18.99 -15.51 -8.07
C TYR A 72 18.81 -15.23 -9.56
N GLU A 73 19.62 -14.34 -10.14
CA GLU A 73 19.52 -13.96 -11.56
C GLU A 73 19.58 -15.17 -12.53
N CYS A 74 20.11 -16.33 -12.14
CA CYS A 74 20.35 -17.46 -13.05
C CYS A 74 20.10 -18.88 -12.49
N THR A 75 19.29 -19.08 -11.45
CA THR A 75 19.08 -20.42 -10.86
C THR A 75 17.63 -20.94 -11.03
N PRO A 76 17.40 -22.04 -11.80
CA PRO A 76 16.06 -22.52 -12.15
C PRO A 76 15.24 -23.05 -10.96
N PHE A 77 15.89 -23.35 -9.83
CA PHE A 77 15.22 -23.82 -8.61
C PHE A 77 14.35 -22.75 -7.93
N TYR A 78 14.60 -21.47 -8.22
CA TYR A 78 13.87 -20.32 -7.65
C TYR A 78 12.63 -19.92 -8.45
N TYR A 79 12.41 -20.57 -9.60
CA TYR A 79 11.22 -20.42 -10.45
C TYR A 79 10.23 -21.57 -10.20
N SER A 80 9.97 -21.86 -8.92
CA SER A 80 9.00 -22.86 -8.49
C SER A 80 7.58 -22.31 -8.52
N TYR A 81 6.58 -23.20 -8.58
CA TYR A 81 5.17 -22.80 -8.45
C TYR A 81 4.90 -21.99 -7.18
N PHE A 82 5.57 -22.33 -6.07
CA PHE A 82 5.47 -21.59 -4.81
C PHE A 82 5.86 -20.12 -5.00
N MET A 83 6.97 -19.83 -5.68
CA MET A 83 7.39 -18.45 -5.94
C MET A 83 6.47 -17.71 -6.92
N ALA A 84 5.90 -18.41 -7.90
CA ALA A 84 4.91 -17.80 -8.79
C ALA A 84 3.61 -17.42 -8.06
N TYR A 85 3.14 -18.25 -7.12
CA TYR A 85 2.02 -17.90 -6.25
C TYR A 85 2.37 -16.74 -5.32
N TYR A 86 3.58 -16.77 -4.72
CA TYR A 86 4.06 -15.69 -3.87
C TYR A 86 4.04 -14.35 -4.62
N GLU A 87 4.56 -14.27 -5.84
CA GLU A 87 4.57 -13.03 -6.64
C GLU A 87 3.17 -12.48 -6.91
N ILE A 88 2.21 -13.36 -7.24
CA ILE A 88 0.83 -12.93 -7.49
C ILE A 88 0.22 -12.35 -6.22
N ILE A 89 0.39 -13.07 -5.10
CA ILE A 89 -0.13 -12.66 -3.79
C ILE A 89 0.56 -11.37 -3.35
N SER A 90 1.89 -11.29 -3.41
CA SER A 90 2.69 -10.15 -2.92
C SER A 90 2.33 -8.87 -3.67
N GLN A 91 2.22 -8.94 -4.99
CA GLN A 91 1.85 -7.80 -5.81
C GLN A 91 0.39 -7.37 -5.58
N CYS A 92 -0.54 -8.31 -5.49
CA CYS A 92 -1.95 -7.97 -5.26
C CYS A 92 -2.16 -7.40 -3.85
N LEU A 93 -1.57 -8.03 -2.84
CA LEU A 93 -1.62 -7.57 -1.45
C LEU A 93 -0.97 -6.19 -1.31
N SER A 94 0.19 -5.96 -1.95
CA SER A 94 0.85 -4.66 -1.97
C SER A 94 -0.04 -3.55 -2.54
N GLN A 95 -0.77 -3.82 -3.62
CA GLN A 95 -1.67 -2.84 -4.22
C GLN A 95 -2.83 -2.51 -3.28
N VAL A 96 -3.44 -3.54 -2.66
CA VAL A 96 -4.51 -3.36 -1.69
C VAL A 96 -4.03 -2.58 -0.47
N CYS A 97 -2.89 -2.94 0.13
CA CYS A 97 -2.36 -2.24 1.31
C CYS A 97 -2.00 -0.78 1.02
N ARG A 98 -1.40 -0.47 -0.15
CA ARG A 98 -1.10 0.92 -0.55
C ARG A 98 -2.39 1.75 -0.66
N ALA A 99 -3.39 1.20 -1.32
CA ALA A 99 -4.68 1.86 -1.48
C ALA A 99 -5.45 1.97 -0.16
N HIS A 100 -5.42 0.93 0.68
CA HIS A 100 -6.04 0.97 1.99
C HIS A 100 -5.40 2.07 2.86
N ALA A 101 -4.07 2.18 2.87
CA ALA A 101 -3.37 3.23 3.59
C ALA A 101 -3.76 4.66 3.14
N THR A 102 -4.00 4.90 1.85
CA THR A 102 -4.48 6.23 1.37
C THR A 102 -5.90 6.52 1.85
N TRP A 103 -6.78 5.52 1.86
CA TRP A 103 -8.12 5.64 2.43
C TRP A 103 -8.11 5.82 3.96
N LEU A 104 -7.21 5.15 4.68
CA LEU A 104 -7.00 5.37 6.11
C LEU A 104 -6.57 6.82 6.38
N ALA A 105 -5.73 7.42 5.53
CA ALA A 105 -5.36 8.83 5.66
C ALA A 105 -6.58 9.77 5.50
N VAL A 106 -7.50 9.47 4.56
CA VAL A 106 -8.77 10.19 4.41
C VAL A 106 -9.62 10.06 5.68
N ILE A 107 -9.73 8.86 6.24
CA ILE A 107 -10.45 8.61 7.49
C ILE A 107 -9.86 9.44 8.65
N ILE A 108 -8.52 9.48 8.79
CA ILE A 108 -7.86 10.31 9.80
C ILE A 108 -8.21 11.79 9.61
N ALA A 109 -8.17 12.29 8.38
CA ALA A 109 -8.51 13.68 8.09
C ALA A 109 -9.98 14.00 8.45
N LEU A 110 -10.90 13.08 8.15
CA LEU A 110 -12.31 13.20 8.55
C LEU A 110 -12.49 13.19 10.07
N MET A 111 -11.82 12.28 10.77
CA MET A 111 -11.86 12.23 12.24
C MET A 111 -11.36 13.55 12.86
N ARG A 112 -10.26 14.10 12.34
CA ARG A 112 -9.72 15.39 12.80
C ARG A 112 -10.72 16.53 12.57
N LEU A 113 -11.35 16.58 11.40
CA LEU A 113 -12.35 17.60 11.08
C LEU A 113 -13.57 17.51 12.01
N MET A 114 -14.07 16.29 12.25
CA MET A 114 -15.21 16.08 13.16
C MET A 114 -14.87 16.45 14.61
N SER A 115 -13.68 16.06 15.10
CA SER A 115 -13.21 16.39 16.44
C SER A 115 -13.08 17.90 16.66
N ILE A 116 -12.58 18.64 15.67
CA ILE A 116 -12.49 20.10 15.75
C ILE A 116 -13.88 20.75 15.71
N ARG A 117 -14.78 20.25 14.85
CA ARG A 117 -16.15 20.78 14.74
C ARG A 117 -16.98 20.55 16.00
N SER A 118 -16.74 19.47 16.73
CA SER A 118 -17.40 19.18 18.00
C SER A 118 -16.71 19.81 19.21
N HIS A 119 -15.79 20.75 19.01
CA HIS A 119 -15.00 21.37 20.09
C HIS A 119 -14.30 20.34 21.00
N GLY A 120 -13.93 19.18 20.45
CA GLY A 120 -13.30 18.10 21.20
C GLY A 120 -14.23 17.28 22.10
N THR A 121 -15.54 17.53 22.09
CA THR A 121 -16.50 16.88 23.02
C THR A 121 -16.99 15.51 22.56
N SER A 122 -16.90 15.20 21.25
CA SER A 122 -17.33 13.91 20.70
C SER A 122 -16.14 13.12 20.16
N GLU A 123 -15.59 12.22 20.97
CA GLU A 123 -14.75 11.16 20.42
C GLU A 123 -15.62 10.21 19.58
N LEU A 124 -15.18 9.88 18.37
CA LEU A 124 -15.86 8.90 17.55
C LEU A 124 -15.85 7.55 18.28
N LYS A 125 -17.00 6.87 18.33
CA LYS A 125 -17.10 5.55 18.96
C LYS A 125 -16.18 4.55 18.24
N ALA A 126 -15.41 3.77 19.00
CA ALA A 126 -14.43 2.83 18.44
C ALA A 126 -15.00 1.84 17.42
N HIS A 127 -16.24 1.37 17.61
CA HIS A 127 -16.89 0.45 16.66
C HIS A 127 -17.11 1.09 15.28
N LEU A 128 -17.43 2.39 15.22
CA LEU A 128 -17.61 3.10 13.94
C LEU A 128 -16.27 3.23 13.21
N VAL A 129 -15.19 3.48 13.95
CA VAL A 129 -13.84 3.57 13.38
C VAL A 129 -13.42 2.23 12.81
N TRP A 130 -13.57 1.13 13.57
CA TRP A 130 -13.31 -0.21 13.06
C TRP A 130 -14.16 -0.57 11.83
N LEU A 131 -15.45 -0.22 11.85
CA LEU A 131 -16.33 -0.45 10.72
C LEU A 131 -15.91 0.36 9.49
N SER A 132 -15.47 1.61 9.68
CA SER A 132 -14.98 2.46 8.58
C SER A 132 -13.67 1.98 7.98
N CYS A 133 -12.73 1.52 8.81
CA CYS A 133 -11.48 0.92 8.32
C CYS A 133 -11.76 -0.40 7.59
N GLY A 134 -12.60 -1.26 8.18
CA GLY A 134 -12.98 -2.53 7.58
C GLY A 134 -13.72 -2.34 6.25
N SER A 135 -14.62 -1.37 6.16
CA SER A 135 -15.34 -1.06 4.91
C SER A 135 -14.40 -0.48 3.85
N ALA A 136 -13.43 0.34 4.23
CA ALA A 136 -12.40 0.83 3.30
C ALA A 136 -11.54 -0.31 2.75
N LEU A 137 -11.11 -1.25 3.60
CA LEU A 137 -10.37 -2.44 3.16
C LEU A 137 -11.20 -3.29 2.19
N LEU A 138 -12.47 -3.52 2.51
CA LEU A 138 -13.40 -4.30 1.69
C LEU A 138 -13.67 -3.60 0.34
N PHE A 139 -13.84 -2.28 0.35
CA PHE A 139 -14.00 -1.49 -0.86
C PHE A 139 -12.78 -1.64 -1.78
N VAL A 140 -11.57 -1.45 -1.24
CA VAL A 140 -10.32 -1.54 -2.00
C VAL A 140 -10.12 -2.96 -2.57
N THR A 141 -10.41 -4.01 -1.81
CA THR A 141 -10.28 -5.39 -2.31
C THR A 141 -11.25 -5.68 -3.46
N ILE A 142 -12.52 -5.24 -3.36
CA ILE A 142 -13.50 -5.39 -4.44
C ILE A 142 -13.05 -4.65 -5.69
N VAL A 143 -12.64 -3.38 -5.57
CA VAL A 143 -12.17 -2.57 -6.69
C VAL A 143 -10.93 -3.17 -7.35
N ASN A 144 -10.09 -3.87 -6.58
CA ASN A 144 -8.90 -4.54 -7.08
C ASN A 144 -9.19 -5.88 -7.79
N THR A 145 -10.42 -6.41 -7.76
CA THR A 145 -10.82 -7.69 -8.41
C THR A 145 -10.31 -7.83 -9.86
N PRO A 146 -10.43 -6.83 -10.74
CA PRO A 146 -9.93 -6.94 -12.11
C PRO A 146 -8.41 -7.15 -12.20
N ASN A 147 -7.64 -6.61 -11.25
CA ASN A 147 -6.18 -6.84 -11.17
C ASN A 147 -5.84 -8.28 -10.82
N TYR A 148 -6.67 -8.97 -10.02
CA TYR A 148 -6.50 -10.40 -9.76
C TYR A 148 -6.78 -11.24 -11.01
N LEU A 149 -7.89 -10.94 -11.70
CA LEU A 149 -8.32 -11.68 -12.89
C LEU A 149 -7.35 -11.53 -14.08
N GLY A 150 -6.59 -10.44 -14.12
CA GLY A 150 -5.59 -10.19 -15.16
C GLY A 150 -4.30 -11.00 -15.03
N LYS A 151 -4.04 -11.68 -13.90
CA LYS A 151 -2.79 -12.39 -13.64
C LYS A 151 -2.89 -13.87 -13.97
N VAL A 152 -1.93 -14.37 -14.74
CA VAL A 152 -1.85 -15.78 -15.13
C VAL A 152 -0.47 -16.32 -14.77
N ILE A 153 -0.44 -17.55 -14.27
CA ILE A 153 0.81 -18.30 -14.07
C ILE A 153 1.11 -19.02 -15.37
N ASN A 154 2.21 -18.63 -16.03
CA ASN A 154 2.70 -19.31 -17.21
C ASN A 154 3.89 -20.19 -16.83
N SER A 155 4.03 -21.30 -17.56
CA SER A 155 5.20 -22.14 -17.45
C SER A 155 5.84 -22.33 -18.81
N LEU A 156 7.12 -21.97 -18.93
CA LEU A 156 7.93 -22.28 -20.09
C LEU A 156 8.81 -23.49 -19.80
N THR A 157 8.61 -24.53 -20.59
CA THR A 157 9.50 -25.69 -20.62
C THR A 157 10.69 -25.35 -21.50
N TYR A 158 11.86 -25.17 -20.90
CA TYR A 158 13.10 -25.03 -21.64
C TYR A 158 13.61 -26.43 -21.98
N ARG A 159 13.72 -26.76 -23.27
CA ARG A 159 14.47 -27.95 -23.72
C ARG A 159 15.91 -27.51 -23.97
N PRO A 160 16.86 -27.76 -23.04
CA PRO A 160 18.26 -27.58 -23.37
C PRO A 160 18.63 -28.58 -24.48
N VAL A 161 19.33 -28.09 -25.51
CA VAL A 161 20.01 -28.97 -26.46
C VAL A 161 21.08 -29.72 -25.69
N GLU A 162 20.95 -31.04 -25.67
CA GLU A 162 21.78 -32.06 -25.02
C GLU A 162 21.80 -32.17 -23.48
N ARG A 163 21.25 -33.30 -23.02
CA ARG A 163 21.59 -34.06 -21.80
C ARG A 163 21.59 -33.37 -20.43
N VAL A 164 20.78 -32.34 -20.24
CA VAL A 164 20.39 -31.88 -18.89
C VAL A 164 18.87 -31.88 -18.78
N ARG A 165 18.38 -32.43 -17.66
CA ARG A 165 16.99 -32.52 -17.19
C ARG A 165 16.11 -31.38 -17.75
N GLU A 166 14.94 -31.69 -18.32
CA GLU A 166 13.98 -30.67 -18.75
C GLU A 166 13.71 -29.68 -17.60
N MET A 167 13.93 -28.38 -17.84
CA MET A 167 13.78 -27.35 -16.82
C MET A 167 12.57 -26.48 -17.16
N LYS A 168 11.57 -26.51 -16.28
CA LYS A 168 10.35 -25.71 -16.38
C LYS A 168 10.54 -24.43 -15.57
N ARG A 169 10.63 -23.27 -16.22
CA ARG A 169 10.52 -21.97 -15.54
C ARG A 169 9.06 -21.60 -15.41
N VAL A 170 8.61 -21.30 -14.20
CA VAL A 170 7.27 -20.81 -13.92
C VAL A 170 7.35 -19.36 -13.48
N TRP A 171 6.57 -18.48 -14.10
CA TRP A 171 6.50 -17.07 -13.73
C TRP A 171 5.08 -16.52 -13.88
N SER A 172 4.79 -15.44 -13.17
CA SER A 172 3.54 -14.71 -13.29
C SER A 172 3.64 -13.64 -14.39
N HIS A 173 2.61 -13.51 -15.23
CA HIS A 173 2.52 -12.44 -16.24
C HIS A 173 1.10 -11.90 -16.34
N ILE A 174 0.97 -10.63 -16.74
CA ILE A 174 -0.33 -10.01 -17.03
C ILE A 174 -0.85 -10.57 -18.36
N SER A 175 -1.96 -11.28 -18.35
CA SER A 175 -2.52 -11.83 -19.59
C SER A 175 -3.00 -10.71 -20.51
N HIS A 176 -2.26 -10.48 -21.61
CA HIS A 176 -2.62 -9.50 -22.63
C HIS A 176 -3.89 -9.85 -23.43
N SER A 177 -4.45 -11.04 -23.21
CA SER A 177 -5.64 -11.53 -23.92
C SER A 177 -6.87 -10.62 -23.74
N ASN A 178 -6.92 -9.80 -22.68
CA ASN A 178 -8.01 -8.86 -22.42
C ASN A 178 -7.50 -7.44 -22.15
N CYS A 179 -7.06 -6.72 -23.19
CA CYS A 179 -6.64 -5.30 -23.12
C CYS A 179 -7.70 -4.40 -22.42
N LYS A 180 -8.99 -4.73 -22.54
CA LYS A 180 -10.09 -4.04 -21.84
C LYS A 180 -10.01 -4.18 -20.32
N VAL A 181 -9.70 -5.38 -19.81
CA VAL A 181 -9.55 -5.64 -18.37
C VAL A 181 -8.34 -4.89 -17.84
N PHE A 182 -7.22 -4.91 -18.57
CA PHE A 182 -6.02 -4.15 -18.20
C PHE A 182 -6.27 -2.63 -18.14
N ARG A 183 -6.97 -2.06 -19.14
CA ARG A 183 -7.34 -0.63 -19.13
C ARG A 183 -8.27 -0.29 -17.96
N LEU A 184 -9.26 -1.13 -17.69
CA LEU A 184 -10.17 -0.96 -16.57
C LEU A 184 -9.41 -1.01 -15.23
N SER A 185 -8.52 -1.98 -15.07
CA SER A 185 -7.60 -2.11 -13.94
C SER A 185 -6.76 -0.85 -13.71
N CYS A 186 -6.11 -0.33 -14.76
CA CYS A 186 -5.34 0.91 -14.67
C CYS A 186 -6.21 2.10 -14.31
N PHE A 187 -7.41 2.20 -14.89
CA PHE A 187 -8.35 3.28 -14.59
C PHE A 187 -8.81 3.24 -13.13
N LEU A 188 -9.28 2.09 -12.64
CA LEU A 188 -9.73 1.91 -11.26
C LEU A 188 -8.61 2.18 -10.25
N THR A 189 -7.42 1.62 -10.51
CA THR A 189 -6.26 1.84 -9.63
C THR A 189 -5.82 3.31 -9.64
N GLY A 190 -5.73 3.93 -10.82
CA GLY A 190 -5.32 5.33 -10.93
C GLY A 190 -6.32 6.31 -10.31
N THR A 191 -7.62 6.08 -10.51
CA THR A 191 -8.66 6.99 -10.03
C THR A 191 -9.04 6.73 -8.57
N LEU A 192 -9.42 5.50 -8.21
CA LEU A 192 -9.99 5.19 -6.90
C LEU A 192 -8.95 4.98 -5.80
N HIS A 193 -7.77 4.46 -6.13
CA HIS A 193 -6.71 4.25 -5.12
C HIS A 193 -5.85 5.50 -4.89
N ASN A 194 -5.70 6.34 -5.91
CA ASN A 194 -4.80 7.50 -5.87
C ASN A 194 -5.55 8.83 -6.02
N ALA A 195 -6.14 9.11 -7.18
CA ALA A 195 -6.66 10.45 -7.48
C ALA A 195 -7.77 10.90 -6.50
N LEU A 196 -8.77 10.03 -6.28
CA LEU A 196 -9.91 10.32 -5.43
C LEU A 196 -9.52 10.57 -3.95
N PRO A 197 -8.77 9.68 -3.26
CA PRO A 197 -8.35 9.95 -1.89
C PRO A 197 -7.44 11.18 -1.79
N CYS A 198 -6.58 11.45 -2.78
CA CYS A 198 -5.77 12.66 -2.80
C CYS A 198 -6.62 13.94 -2.91
N VAL A 199 -7.61 13.97 -3.80
CA VAL A 199 -8.52 15.13 -3.94
C VAL A 199 -9.33 15.33 -2.66
N LEU A 200 -9.82 14.25 -2.05
CA LEU A 200 -10.51 14.30 -0.76
C LEU A 200 -9.60 14.82 0.35
N LEU A 201 -8.35 14.35 0.43
CA LEU A 201 -7.37 14.83 1.41
C LEU A 201 -7.09 16.33 1.25
N VAL A 202 -6.92 16.82 0.02
CA VAL A 202 -6.73 18.25 -0.24
C VAL A 202 -7.96 19.03 0.21
N PHE A 203 -9.15 18.60 -0.18
CA PHE A 203 -10.40 19.26 0.20
C PHE A 203 -10.59 19.30 1.72
N LEU A 204 -10.36 18.18 2.41
CA LEU A 204 -10.47 18.08 3.86
C LEU A 204 -9.42 18.95 4.57
N SER A 205 -8.19 18.96 4.08
CA SER A 205 -7.11 19.78 4.64
C SER A 205 -7.38 21.27 4.47
N VAL A 206 -7.86 21.70 3.29
CA VAL A 206 -8.25 23.09 3.05
C VAL A 206 -9.43 23.49 3.95
N THR A 207 -10.44 22.62 4.06
CA THR A 207 -11.58 22.86 4.96
C THR A 207 -11.13 23.01 6.41
N LEU A 208 -10.24 22.13 6.87
CA LEU A 208 -9.65 22.17 8.21
C LEU A 208 -8.92 23.49 8.48
N LEU A 209 -8.07 23.92 7.53
CA LEU A 209 -7.32 25.17 7.63
C LEU A 209 -8.27 26.38 7.69
N ASN A 210 -9.33 26.38 6.89
CA ASN A 210 -10.33 27.44 6.91
C ASN A 210 -11.09 27.51 8.25
N PHE A 211 -11.43 26.37 8.85
CA PHE A 211 -12.03 26.34 10.19
C PHE A 211 -11.06 26.88 11.25
N LEU A 212 -9.80 26.42 11.24
CA LEU A 212 -8.78 26.88 12.19
C LEU A 212 -8.53 28.38 12.07
N ARG A 213 -8.45 28.92 10.85
CA ARG A 213 -8.31 30.37 10.62
C ARG A 213 -9.47 31.17 11.21
N LYS A 214 -10.72 30.70 11.02
CA LYS A 214 -11.90 31.37 11.59
C LYS A 214 -11.87 31.38 13.12
N VAL A 215 -11.52 30.26 13.75
CA VAL A 215 -11.41 30.17 15.22
C VAL A 215 -10.29 31.07 15.75
N LEU A 216 -9.12 31.08 15.11
CA LEU A 216 -8.00 31.95 15.47
C LEU A 216 -8.38 33.45 15.39
N LEU A 217 -9.09 33.86 14.34
CA LEU A 217 -9.56 35.25 14.19
C LEU A 217 -10.52 35.64 15.31
N ILE A 218 -11.45 34.76 15.69
CA ILE A 218 -12.39 35.02 16.79
C ILE A 218 -11.64 35.19 18.12
N ILE A 219 -10.68 34.32 18.42
CA ILE A 219 -9.87 34.40 19.66
C ILE A 219 -9.05 35.69 19.70
N MET A 220 -8.48 36.12 18.57
CA MET A 220 -7.76 37.39 18.50
C MET A 220 -8.67 38.60 18.72
N SER A 221 -9.92 38.54 18.24
CA SER A 221 -10.92 39.62 18.42
C SER A 221 -11.51 39.70 19.83
N THR A 222 -11.45 38.64 20.65
CA THR A 222 -11.97 38.62 22.03
C THR A 222 -10.94 39.00 23.09
N LYS A 223 -9.67 39.16 22.71
CA LYS A 223 -8.57 39.59 23.59
C LYS A 223 -8.26 41.10 23.53
N ILE A 224 -9.09 41.88 22.84
CA ILE A 224 -9.06 43.36 22.79
C ILE A 224 -10.28 43.87 23.55
#